data_AF-A0A951F4W1-F1
#
_entry.id   AF-A0A951F4W1-F1
#
_cell.length_a   1.000
_cell.length_b   1.000
_cell.length_c   1.000
_cell.angle_alpha   90.00
_cell.angle_beta   90.00
_cell.angle_gamma   90.00
#
_symmetry.space_group_name_H-M   'P 1'
#
loop_
_entity.id
_entity.type
_entity.pdbx_description
1 polymer ?
#
loop_
_entity_poly.entity_id
_entity_poly.type
_entity_poly.pdbx_seq_one_letter_code
_entity_poly.pdbx_strand_id
1 'polypeptide(L)'
;MAFWVRGAVCFVGALLVSGGLPGATPAQGDEPYVPAPHRFVAPKLPQPKQWHSPMTQRSMLGGLWMTDPNYRSVLVLKNEVQTSALAVTPVLYLANGAKYRLPEVRLEPAGTAVVDLNAALAQVGIASWADLFGYVEVQYS
;
A
#
# COMPACT_ATOMS: atom_id res chain seq x y z
N MET A 1 9.73 12.28 2.28
CA MET A 1 8.76 12.92 3.19
C MET A 1 7.41 12.27 2.96
N ALA A 2 7.09 11.26 3.77
CA ALA A 2 5.82 10.55 3.71
C ALA A 2 4.90 11.14 4.78
N PHE A 3 3.76 11.65 4.33
CA PHE A 3 2.66 12.09 5.17
C PHE A 3 1.81 10.87 5.51
N TRP A 4 1.61 10.59 6.79
CA TRP A 4 0.54 9.70 7.26
C TRP A 4 -0.14 10.35 8.45
N VAL A 5 -1.41 10.68 8.28
CA VAL A 5 -2.29 11.22 9.31
C VAL A 5 -3.22 10.09 9.78
N ARG A 6 -3.09 9.73 11.05
CA ARG A 6 -4.07 9.05 11.90
C ARG A 6 -3.76 9.58 13.31
N GLY A 7 -4.66 9.99 14.18
CA GLY A 7 -6.11 9.93 14.26
C GLY A 7 -6.44 10.19 15.73
N ALA A 8 -7.47 10.98 15.98
CA ALA A 8 -8.26 11.15 17.21
C ALA A 8 -7.61 10.85 18.57
N VAL A 9 -7.43 11.90 19.37
CA VAL A 9 -7.34 11.81 20.85
C VAL A 9 -8.67 12.31 21.43
N CYS A 10 -9.37 11.42 22.13
CA CYS A 10 -10.47 11.73 23.04
C CYS A 10 -10.00 12.69 24.14
N PHE A 11 -10.77 13.73 24.46
CA PHE A 11 -10.64 14.43 25.73
C PHE A 11 -11.89 14.24 26.59
N VAL A 12 -11.61 13.80 27.81
CA VAL A 12 -12.52 13.60 28.94
C VAL A 12 -12.69 14.93 29.68
N GLY A 13 -13.96 15.20 30.03
CA GLY A 13 -14.55 16.10 31.02
C GLY A 13 -13.74 17.19 31.75
N ALA A 14 -14.40 18.34 31.93
CA ALA A 14 -14.51 19.01 33.23
C ALA A 14 -15.75 19.92 33.26
N LEU A 15 -16.61 19.70 34.25
CA LEU A 15 -17.77 20.50 34.61
C LEU A 15 -17.30 21.63 35.54
N LEU A 16 -17.59 22.89 35.23
CA LEU A 16 -17.47 23.99 36.19
C LEU A 16 -18.67 24.94 36.07
N VAL A 17 -19.20 25.30 37.24
CA VAL A 17 -20.48 25.99 37.48
C VAL A 17 -20.38 27.50 37.22
N SER A 18 -21.53 28.01 36.80
CA SER A 18 -21.93 29.37 36.41
C SER A 18 -21.63 30.52 37.38
N GLY A 19 -21.42 31.71 36.82
CA GLY A 19 -21.73 32.98 37.48
C GLY A 19 -21.80 34.17 36.49
N GLY A 20 -22.93 34.89 36.48
CA GLY A 20 -22.95 36.36 36.30
C GLY A 20 -23.46 36.98 34.99
N LEU A 21 -24.78 37.28 34.96
CA LEU A 21 -25.44 38.55 34.55
C LEU A 21 -25.34 39.12 33.10
N PRO A 22 -26.28 40.02 32.69
CA PRO A 22 -26.95 39.98 31.39
C PRO A 22 -26.53 41.11 30.44
N GLY A 23 -26.90 40.95 29.16
CA GLY A 23 -27.13 42.07 28.26
C GLY A 23 -26.16 42.17 27.09
N ALA A 24 -26.49 41.47 26.02
CA ALA A 24 -26.30 41.95 24.65
C ALA A 24 -27.03 40.98 23.72
N THR A 25 -28.06 41.46 23.03
CA THR A 25 -28.66 40.74 21.90
C THR A 25 -27.88 41.17 20.65
N PRO A 26 -26.98 40.34 20.07
CA PRO A 26 -26.59 40.54 18.70
C PRO A 26 -27.69 39.99 17.80
N ALA A 27 -28.13 40.80 16.84
CA ALA A 27 -29.04 40.39 15.79
C ALA A 27 -28.48 39.15 15.08
N GLN A 28 -29.20 38.02 15.16
CA GLN A 28 -28.92 36.84 14.35
C GLN A 28 -29.28 37.17 12.91
N GLY A 29 -28.25 37.31 12.06
CA GLY A 29 -28.43 37.05 10.64
C GLY A 29 -28.68 35.56 10.48
N ASP A 30 -29.88 35.18 10.03
CA ASP A 30 -30.17 33.81 9.61
C ASP A 30 -29.41 33.55 8.31
N GLU A 31 -28.22 32.94 8.42
CA GLU A 31 -27.68 32.20 7.29
C GLU A 31 -28.50 30.90 7.19
N PRO A 32 -29.24 30.66 6.08
CA PRO A 32 -30.04 29.46 5.96
C PRO A 32 -29.11 28.25 6.05
N TYR A 33 -29.32 27.43 7.08
CA TYR A 33 -28.63 26.17 7.27
C TYR A 33 -28.84 25.28 6.03
N VAL A 34 -27.82 25.19 5.17
CA VAL A 34 -27.79 24.25 4.06
C VAL A 34 -27.12 22.98 4.58
N PRO A 35 -27.86 21.89 4.88
CA PRO A 35 -27.22 20.63 5.20
C PRO A 35 -26.45 20.19 3.96
N ALA A 36 -25.12 20.31 4.00
CA ALA A 36 -24.30 19.72 2.97
C ALA A 36 -24.63 18.21 2.94
N PRO A 37 -24.72 17.57 1.77
CA PRO A 37 -24.96 16.14 1.70
C PRO A 37 -23.80 15.39 2.39
N HIS A 38 -23.91 15.11 3.68
CA HIS A 38 -22.85 14.52 4.51
C HIS A 38 -22.64 13.02 4.25
N ARG A 39 -23.12 12.50 3.12
CA ARG A 39 -22.78 11.14 2.71
C ARG A 39 -21.46 11.20 1.99
N PHE A 40 -20.41 10.69 2.65
CA PHE A 40 -19.17 10.35 1.98
C PHE A 40 -19.47 9.39 0.84
N VAL A 41 -19.53 9.92 -0.38
CA VAL A 41 -19.58 9.13 -1.60
C VAL A 41 -18.13 8.80 -1.93
N ALA A 42 -17.73 7.55 -1.73
CA ALA A 42 -16.43 7.11 -2.21
C ALA A 42 -16.37 7.35 -3.73
N PRO A 43 -15.34 8.04 -4.25
CA PRO A 43 -15.22 8.27 -5.68
C PRO A 43 -15.07 6.91 -6.37
N LYS A 44 -16.15 6.45 -7.01
CA LYS A 44 -16.13 5.27 -7.90
C LYS A 44 -15.71 5.77 -9.27
N LEU A 45 -14.53 5.35 -9.73
CA LEU A 45 -14.12 5.60 -11.12
C LEU A 45 -15.14 4.89 -12.04
N PRO A 46 -15.82 5.62 -12.95
CA PRO A 46 -16.93 5.06 -13.73
C PRO A 46 -16.52 3.93 -14.67
N GLN A 47 -15.24 3.85 -15.06
CA GLN A 47 -14.75 2.86 -16.02
C GLN A 47 -13.28 2.52 -15.74
N PRO A 48 -12.85 1.27 -15.98
CA PRO A 48 -11.44 0.95 -16.02
C PRO A 48 -10.80 1.79 -17.13
N LYS A 49 -9.85 2.66 -16.75
CA LYS A 49 -9.11 3.47 -17.71
C LYS A 49 -8.35 2.53 -18.63
N GLN A 50 -8.78 2.40 -19.88
CA GLN A 50 -8.03 1.69 -20.92
C GLN A 50 -6.77 2.52 -21.19
N TRP A 51 -5.63 2.00 -20.76
CA TRP A 51 -4.34 2.62 -21.00
C TRP A 51 -3.94 2.36 -22.46
N HIS A 52 -4.06 3.36 -23.33
CA HIS A 52 -3.80 3.26 -24.77
C HIS A 52 -2.30 3.25 -25.15
N SER A 53 -1.39 3.08 -24.19
CA SER A 53 0.03 2.90 -24.47
C SER A 53 0.42 1.48 -24.11
N PRO A 54 1.16 0.75 -24.98
CA PRO A 54 1.72 -0.53 -24.58
C PRO A 54 2.49 -0.30 -23.28
N MET A 55 2.21 -1.12 -22.26
CA MET A 55 2.89 -0.96 -20.98
C MET A 55 4.38 -1.14 -21.21
N THR A 56 5.10 -0.01 -21.26
CA THR A 56 6.55 0.00 -21.24
C THR A 56 6.97 -0.76 -20.00
N GLN A 57 7.86 -1.73 -20.16
CA GLN A 57 8.39 -2.49 -19.03
C GLN A 57 8.97 -1.52 -18.01
N ARG A 58 8.49 -1.60 -16.78
CA ARG A 58 8.97 -0.80 -15.66
C ARG A 58 9.64 -1.71 -14.65
N SER A 59 10.58 -1.15 -13.91
CA SER A 59 11.19 -1.82 -12.77
C SER A 59 11.14 -0.94 -11.54
N MET A 60 11.06 -1.59 -10.38
CA MET A 60 11.13 -0.95 -9.08
C MET A 60 12.07 -1.75 -8.19
N LEU A 61 12.99 -1.06 -7.52
CA LEU A 61 13.81 -1.69 -6.49
C LEU A 61 12.94 -1.94 -5.26
N GLY A 62 12.95 -3.17 -4.79
CA GLY A 62 12.34 -3.57 -3.53
C GLY A 62 13.34 -3.59 -2.38
N GLY A 63 12.97 -4.28 -1.31
CA GLY A 63 13.76 -4.38 -0.10
C GLY A 63 14.95 -5.34 -0.20
N LEU A 64 15.74 -5.34 0.88
CA LEU A 64 16.74 -6.38 1.12
C LEU A 64 16.05 -7.67 1.57
N TRP A 65 16.63 -8.81 1.23
CA TRP A 65 16.15 -10.13 1.61
C TRP A 65 17.32 -11.04 2.00
N MET A 66 17.01 -12.08 2.77
CA MET A 66 17.95 -13.11 3.18
C MET A 66 17.24 -14.45 3.36
N THR A 67 17.88 -15.56 3.05
CA THR A 67 17.43 -16.91 3.38
C THR A 67 18.53 -17.58 4.19
N ASP A 68 18.17 -18.31 5.23
CA ASP A 68 19.05 -19.12 6.08
C ASP A 68 18.26 -20.38 6.46
N PRO A 69 18.88 -21.50 6.87
CA PRO A 69 18.17 -22.64 7.47
C PRO A 69 17.09 -22.28 8.52
N ASN A 70 17.26 -21.19 9.25
CA ASN A 70 16.36 -20.72 10.31
C ASN A 70 15.58 -19.44 9.93
N TYR A 71 15.82 -18.86 8.75
CA TYR A 71 15.21 -17.60 8.34
C TYR A 71 14.45 -17.74 7.02
N ARG A 72 13.18 -17.33 7.05
CA ARG A 72 12.29 -17.33 5.89
C ARG A 72 11.95 -15.90 5.50
N SER A 73 12.24 -15.56 4.24
CA SER A 73 11.90 -14.26 3.68
C SER A 73 10.61 -14.34 2.86
N VAL A 74 9.76 -13.34 3.06
CA VAL A 74 8.48 -13.22 2.38
C VAL A 74 8.42 -11.86 1.67
N LEU A 75 8.10 -11.88 0.39
CA LEU A 75 7.88 -10.69 -0.42
C LEU A 75 6.38 -10.43 -0.54
N VAL A 76 5.95 -9.25 -0.07
CA VAL A 76 4.55 -8.82 -0.17
C VAL A 76 4.43 -7.82 -1.32
N LEU A 77 3.65 -8.19 -2.34
CA LEU A 77 3.40 -7.39 -3.53
C LEU A 77 1.98 -6.87 -3.50
N LYS A 78 1.80 -5.55 -3.61
CA LYS A 78 0.48 -4.93 -3.65
C LYS A 78 0.28 -4.16 -4.95
N ASN A 79 -0.84 -4.44 -5.61
CA ASN A 79 -1.32 -3.65 -6.73
C ASN A 79 -2.20 -2.51 -6.19
N GLU A 80 -1.74 -1.26 -6.31
CA GLU A 80 -2.54 -0.09 -5.95
C GLU A 80 -3.52 0.35 -7.07
N VAL A 81 -3.43 -0.27 -8.26
CA VAL A 81 -4.31 0.01 -9.38
C VAL A 81 -5.63 -0.76 -9.19
N GLN A 82 -6.72 -0.02 -9.01
CA GLN A 82 -8.05 -0.58 -8.74
C GLN A 82 -8.77 -1.10 -10.00
N THR A 83 -8.26 -0.77 -11.18
CA THR A 83 -8.97 -0.97 -12.45
C THR A 83 -8.42 -2.09 -13.32
N SER A 84 -7.17 -2.51 -13.11
CA SER A 84 -6.48 -3.46 -13.98
C SER A 84 -5.59 -4.39 -13.18
N ALA A 85 -5.52 -5.65 -13.63
CA ALA A 85 -4.55 -6.61 -13.14
C ALA A 85 -3.14 -6.24 -13.65
N LEU A 86 -2.11 -6.62 -12.90
CA LEU A 86 -0.70 -6.45 -13.27
C LEU A 86 0.03 -7.78 -13.24
N ALA A 87 0.86 -8.01 -14.25
CA ALA A 87 1.80 -9.11 -14.27
C ALA A 87 3.15 -8.63 -13.71
N VAL A 88 3.64 -9.32 -12.69
CA VAL A 88 4.84 -8.90 -11.96
C VAL A 88 5.85 -10.04 -11.93
N THR A 89 7.07 -9.77 -12.36
CA THR A 89 8.20 -10.71 -12.32
C THR A 89 9.24 -10.22 -11.31
N PRO A 90 9.38 -10.89 -10.15
CA PRO A 90 10.45 -10.59 -9.22
C PRO A 90 11.80 -11.13 -9.72
N VAL A 91 12.86 -10.33 -9.56
CA VAL A 91 14.23 -10.69 -9.87
C VAL A 91 15.06 -10.50 -8.61
N LEU A 92 15.65 -11.59 -8.11
CA LEU A 92 16.53 -11.57 -6.95
C LEU A 92 17.96 -11.32 -7.41
N TYR A 93 18.60 -10.31 -6.81
CA TYR A 93 20.00 -10.00 -6.98
C TYR A 93 20.75 -10.41 -5.72
N LEU A 94 21.72 -11.31 -5.86
CA LEU A 94 22.53 -11.76 -4.74
C LEU A 94 23.73 -10.85 -4.53
N ALA A 95 24.27 -10.85 -3.31
CA ALA A 95 25.50 -10.14 -2.99
C ALA A 95 26.72 -10.62 -3.81
N ASN A 96 26.69 -11.86 -4.32
CA ASN A 96 27.73 -12.40 -5.22
C ASN A 96 27.59 -11.95 -6.68
N GLY A 97 26.59 -11.13 -7.00
CA GLY A 97 26.31 -10.63 -8.35
C GLY A 97 25.43 -11.55 -9.21
N ALA A 98 25.06 -12.73 -8.74
CA ALA A 98 24.13 -13.62 -9.44
C ALA A 98 22.71 -13.04 -9.45
N LYS A 99 21.96 -13.35 -10.52
CA LYS A 99 20.57 -12.91 -10.71
C LYS A 99 19.68 -14.12 -10.90
N TYR A 100 18.59 -14.19 -10.14
CA TYR A 100 17.56 -15.23 -10.30
C TYR A 100 16.22 -14.59 -10.63
N ARG A 101 15.62 -14.99 -11.74
CA ARG A 101 14.27 -14.59 -12.12
C ARG A 101 13.29 -15.59 -11.51
N LEU A 102 12.39 -15.09 -10.66
CA LEU A 102 11.32 -15.89 -10.07
C LEU A 102 10.12 -16.02 -11.03
N PRO A 103 9.21 -16.97 -10.78
CA PRO A 103 7.97 -17.09 -11.55
C PRO A 103 7.15 -15.79 -11.54
N GLU A 104 6.45 -15.54 -12.64
CA GLU A 104 5.54 -14.40 -12.75
C GLU A 104 4.36 -14.55 -11.78
N VAL A 105 4.03 -13.45 -11.11
CA VAL A 105 2.91 -13.35 -10.18
C VAL A 105 1.90 -12.38 -10.76
N ARG A 106 0.67 -12.89 -10.97
CA ARG A 106 -0.46 -12.08 -11.41
C ARG A 106 -1.16 -11.44 -10.22
N LEU A 107 -1.18 -10.12 -10.19
CA LEU A 107 -1.87 -9.32 -9.18
C LEU A 107 -3.21 -8.83 -9.73
N GLU A 108 -4.30 -9.22 -9.08
CA GLU A 108 -5.63 -8.70 -9.41
C GLU A 108 -5.75 -7.20 -9.07
N PRO A 109 -6.74 -6.47 -9.61
CA PRO A 109 -6.96 -5.07 -9.28
C PRO A 109 -7.13 -4.85 -7.78
N ALA A 110 -6.43 -3.87 -7.21
CA ALA A 110 -6.36 -3.63 -5.76
C ALA A 110 -5.90 -4.87 -4.93
N GLY A 111 -5.32 -5.88 -5.58
CA GLY A 111 -4.94 -7.16 -4.98
C GLY A 111 -3.59 -7.11 -4.27
N THR A 112 -3.39 -8.06 -3.36
CA THR A 112 -2.10 -8.31 -2.70
C THR A 112 -1.73 -9.77 -2.88
N ALA A 113 -0.48 -10.05 -3.23
CA ALA A 113 0.08 -11.38 -3.27
C ALA A 113 1.28 -11.48 -2.32
N VAL A 114 1.46 -12.67 -1.78
CA VAL A 114 2.54 -13.00 -0.86
C VAL A 114 3.36 -14.10 -1.50
N VAL A 115 4.66 -13.85 -1.66
CA VAL A 115 5.60 -14.77 -2.30
C VAL A 115 6.60 -15.21 -1.24
N ASP A 116 6.63 -16.51 -0.95
CA ASP A 116 7.67 -17.13 -0.13
C ASP A 116 8.95 -17.28 -0.98
N LEU A 117 10.02 -16.57 -0.60
CA LEU A 117 11.26 -16.58 -1.36
C LEU A 117 11.98 -17.93 -1.27
N ASN A 118 11.92 -18.62 -0.14
CA ASN A 118 12.56 -19.91 0.05
C ASN A 118 11.91 -20.97 -0.86
N ALA A 119 10.57 -20.95 -0.96
CA ALA A 119 9.83 -21.82 -1.86
C ALA A 119 10.07 -21.46 -3.34
N ALA A 120 10.11 -20.17 -3.67
CA ALA A 120 10.37 -19.71 -5.03
C ALA A 120 11.81 -20.03 -5.49
N LEU A 121 12.79 -19.95 -4.59
CA LEU A 121 14.18 -20.37 -4.83
C LEU A 121 14.28 -21.89 -5.06
N ALA A 122 13.52 -22.69 -4.29
CA ALA A 122 13.46 -24.13 -4.49
C ALA A 122 12.92 -24.51 -5.88
N GLN A 123 11.94 -23.76 -6.41
CA GLN A 123 11.40 -23.98 -7.75
C GLN A 123 12.41 -23.73 -8.87
N VAL A 124 13.38 -22.84 -8.65
CA VAL A 124 14.48 -22.58 -9.60
C VAL A 124 15.71 -23.47 -9.36
N GLY A 125 15.61 -24.47 -8.48
CA GLY A 125 16.67 -25.43 -8.21
C GLY A 125 17.70 -24.98 -7.18
N ILE A 126 17.42 -23.90 -6.45
CA ILE A 126 18.27 -23.41 -5.36
C ILE A 126 17.74 -23.96 -4.04
N ALA A 127 18.63 -24.52 -3.21
CA ALA A 127 18.24 -25.08 -1.93
C ALA A 127 17.55 -24.01 -1.05
N SER A 128 16.37 -24.34 -0.51
CA SER A 128 15.56 -23.42 0.30
C SER A 128 16.21 -23.02 1.64
N TRP A 129 17.27 -23.73 2.03
CA TRP A 129 18.08 -23.51 3.23
C TRP A 129 19.46 -22.91 2.91
N ALA A 130 19.71 -22.50 1.66
CA ALA A 130 20.96 -21.85 1.34
C ALA A 130 21.03 -20.47 2.02
N ASP A 131 22.19 -20.15 2.60
CA ASP A 131 22.48 -18.83 3.15
C ASP A 131 22.74 -17.84 2.01
N LEU A 132 21.69 -17.14 1.59
CA LEU A 132 21.71 -16.22 0.46
C LEU A 132 21.11 -14.89 0.90
N PHE A 133 21.66 -13.79 0.41
CA PHE A 133 21.15 -12.46 0.71
C PHE A 133 21.41 -11.50 -0.44
N GLY A 134 20.63 -10.42 -0.46
CA GLY A 134 20.78 -9.35 -1.43
C GLY A 134 19.55 -8.46 -1.50
N TYR A 135 19.18 -8.01 -2.70
CA TYR A 135 18.02 -7.16 -2.91
C TYR A 135 17.10 -7.74 -3.99
N VAL A 136 15.85 -7.29 -4.00
CA VAL A 136 14.87 -7.68 -5.03
C VAL A 136 14.60 -6.50 -5.96
N GLU A 137 14.48 -6.79 -7.24
CA GLU A 137 13.92 -5.88 -8.24
C GLU A 137 12.60 -6.47 -8.72
N VAL A 138 11.59 -5.63 -8.88
CA VAL A 138 10.27 -6.03 -9.31
C VAL A 138 10.04 -5.44 -10.70
N GLN A 139 9.94 -6.30 -11.71
CA GLN A 139 9.67 -5.91 -13.10
C GLN A 139 8.19 -6.10 -13.39
N TYR A 140 7.54 -5.12 -13.99
CA TYR A 140 6.10 -5.17 -14.27
C TYR A 140 5.74 -4.45 -15.57
N SER A 141 4.64 -4.89 -16.17
CA SER A 141 4.04 -4.34 -17.38
C SER A 141 2.54 -4.60 -17.41
#